data_AF-A0A9P7ZPN7-F1
#
_entry.id   AF-A0A9P7ZPN7-F1
#
_cell.length_a   1.000
_cell.length_b   1.000
_cell.length_c   1.000
_cell.angle_alpha   90.00
_cell.angle_beta   90.00
_cell.angle_gamma   90.00
#
_symmetry.space_group_name_H-M   'P 1'
#
loop_
_entity.id
_entity.type
_entity.pdbx_description
1 polymer ?
#
loop_
_entity_poly.entity_id
_entity_poly.type
_entity_poly.pdbx_seq_one_letter_code
_entity_poly.pdbx_strand_id
1 'polypeptide(L)'
;MTFSLRVLLSTRGYATHARPSKLKGTMSLDHFLQRQLTIHFYRKILRGTKAIRDPATKKESRGFARAEFERHRHVTDLSHIRYLLSTGKTEWENMERYIASM
;
A
#
# COMPACT_ATOMS: atom_id res chain seq x y z
N MET A 1 31.39 52.04 -31.83
CA MET A 1 31.71 50.68 -31.37
C MET A 1 30.87 50.38 -30.13
N THR A 2 29.64 49.91 -30.33
CA THR A 2 28.65 49.70 -29.25
C THR A 2 28.54 48.21 -28.96
N PHE A 3 29.00 47.77 -27.78
CA PHE A 3 28.71 46.44 -27.27
C PHE A 3 27.82 46.55 -26.04
N SER A 4 26.51 46.43 -26.25
CA SER A 4 25.51 46.30 -25.19
C SER A 4 25.43 44.83 -24.79
N LEU A 5 25.98 44.50 -23.63
CA LEU A 5 25.93 43.15 -23.07
C LEU A 5 24.58 42.97 -22.34
N ARG A 6 23.52 42.63 -23.07
CA ARG A 6 22.28 42.14 -22.46
C ARG A 6 22.48 40.69 -22.02
N VAL A 7 22.93 40.52 -20.78
CA VAL A 7 22.91 39.23 -20.08
C VAL A 7 21.45 38.86 -19.85
N LEU A 8 20.94 37.91 -20.64
CA LEU A 8 19.65 37.26 -20.43
C LEU A 8 19.74 36.42 -19.15
N LEU A 9 19.25 36.96 -18.03
CA LEU A 9 18.94 36.21 -16.83
C LEU A 9 17.80 35.23 -17.14
N SER A 10 18.15 34.04 -17.62
CA SER A 10 17.25 32.89 -17.67
C SER A 10 16.99 32.42 -16.24
N THR A 11 16.00 33.02 -15.58
CA THR A 11 15.49 32.53 -14.31
C THR A 11 14.89 31.15 -14.53
N ARG A 12 15.58 30.10 -14.06
CA ARG A 12 14.99 28.77 -13.90
C ARG A 12 13.88 28.87 -12.85
N GLY A 13 12.66 29.13 -13.30
CA GLY A 13 11.47 29.01 -12.46
C GLY A 13 11.28 27.55 -12.07
N TYR A 14 11.59 27.21 -10.83
CA TYR A 14 11.09 25.96 -10.25
C TYR A 14 9.56 25.99 -10.32
N ALA A 15 8.94 24.90 -10.74
CA ALA A 15 7.49 24.77 -10.84
C ALA A 15 6.88 24.77 -9.42
N THR A 16 6.80 25.93 -8.79
CA THR A 16 6.19 26.15 -7.47
C THR A 16 4.68 26.34 -7.56
N HIS A 17 4.13 26.48 -8.77
CA HIS A 17 2.69 26.54 -8.98
C HIS A 17 2.12 25.14 -9.18
N ALA A 18 1.57 24.59 -8.10
CA ALA A 18 0.75 23.38 -8.15
C ALA A 18 -0.46 23.63 -9.06
N ARG A 19 -0.41 23.09 -10.29
CA ARG A 19 -1.56 23.10 -11.20
C ARG A 19 -2.70 22.30 -10.55
N PRO A 20 -3.96 22.78 -10.61
CA PRO A 20 -5.08 22.00 -10.13
C PRO A 20 -5.11 20.66 -10.87
N SER A 21 -5.14 19.57 -10.11
CA SER A 21 -5.11 18.23 -10.68
C SER A 21 -6.32 18.05 -11.61
N LYS A 22 -6.09 17.51 -12.81
CA LYS A 22 -7.18 17.11 -13.73
C LYS A 22 -7.97 15.90 -13.21
N LEU A 23 -7.53 15.31 -12.10
CA LEU A 23 -8.06 14.09 -11.50
C LEU A 23 -9.09 14.42 -10.40
N LYS A 24 -10.09 15.26 -10.72
CA LYS A 24 -11.21 15.48 -9.79
C LYS A 24 -11.91 14.13 -9.53
N GLY A 25 -11.99 13.73 -8.26
CA GLY A 25 -12.66 12.49 -7.83
C GLY A 25 -11.75 11.24 -7.75
N THR A 26 -10.45 11.34 -8.02
CA THR A 26 -9.53 10.22 -7.78
C THR A 26 -9.10 10.15 -6.32
N MET A 27 -8.85 8.94 -5.82
CA MET A 27 -8.30 8.75 -4.48
C MET A 27 -6.97 9.49 -4.30
N SER A 28 -6.68 9.95 -3.08
CA SER A 28 -5.37 10.53 -2.74
C SER A 28 -4.24 9.56 -3.08
N LEU A 29 -3.06 10.08 -3.42
CA LEU A 29 -1.85 9.28 -3.65
C LEU A 29 -1.56 8.34 -2.47
N ASP A 30 -1.70 8.83 -1.24
CA ASP A 30 -1.48 8.01 -0.04
C ASP A 30 -2.47 6.84 0.04
N HIS A 31 -3.76 7.08 -0.24
CA HIS A 31 -4.76 6.03 -0.29
C HIS A 31 -4.47 5.01 -1.38
N PHE A 32 -4.00 5.47 -2.53
CA PHE A 32 -3.60 4.59 -3.62
C PHE A 32 -2.43 3.69 -3.20
N LEU A 33 -1.39 4.26 -2.59
CA LEU A 33 -0.23 3.51 -2.12
C LEU A 33 -0.62 2.49 -1.05
N GLN A 34 -1.42 2.90 -0.05
CA GLN A 34 -1.91 1.98 0.99
C GLN A 34 -2.73 0.85 0.38
N ARG A 35 -3.63 1.14 -0.57
CA ARG A 35 -4.42 0.11 -1.27
C ARG A 35 -3.53 -0.92 -1.97
N GLN A 36 -2.48 -0.49 -2.67
CA GLN A 36 -1.55 -1.41 -3.33
C GLN A 36 -0.83 -2.30 -2.32
N LEU A 37 -0.37 -1.73 -1.20
CA LEU A 37 0.29 -2.48 -0.14
C LEU A 37 -0.66 -3.52 0.51
N THR A 38 -1.91 -3.13 0.79
CA THR A 38 -2.93 -4.04 1.33
C THR A 38 -3.20 -5.21 0.38
N ILE A 39 -3.37 -4.94 -0.93
CA ILE A 39 -3.59 -5.99 -1.93
C ILE A 39 -2.38 -6.92 -2.04
N HIS A 40 -1.17 -6.37 -2.05
CA HIS A 40 0.06 -7.15 -2.07
C HIS A 40 0.15 -8.07 -0.83
N PHE A 41 -0.13 -7.52 0.35
CA PHE A 41 -0.10 -8.25 1.61
C PHE A 41 -1.14 -9.38 1.64
N TYR A 42 -2.38 -9.10 1.24
CA TYR A 42 -3.43 -10.13 1.12
C TYR A 42 -2.98 -11.29 0.21
N ARG A 43 -2.39 -10.98 -0.95
CA ARG A 43 -1.87 -12.01 -1.87
C ARG A 43 -0.71 -12.80 -1.27
N LYS A 44 0.16 -12.16 -0.46
CA LYS A 44 1.25 -12.86 0.27
C LYS A 44 0.65 -13.91 1.20
N ILE A 45 -0.34 -13.53 2.03
CA ILE A 45 -1.04 -14.44 2.94
C ILE A 45 -1.65 -15.63 2.17
N LEU A 46 -2.38 -15.36 1.09
CA LEU A 46 -3.02 -16.41 0.28
C LEU A 46 -2.02 -17.37 -0.37
N ARG A 47 -0.78 -16.92 -0.63
CA ARG A 47 0.28 -17.78 -1.17
C ARG A 47 0.93 -18.61 -0.06
N GLY A 48 1.21 -18.03 1.09
CA GLY A 48 1.79 -18.77 2.21
C GLY A 48 0.87 -19.87 2.74
N THR A 49 -0.44 -19.63 2.78
CA THR A 49 -1.42 -20.67 3.16
C THR A 49 -1.41 -21.89 2.24
N LYS A 50 -0.82 -21.83 1.04
CA LYS A 50 -0.69 -23.02 0.17
C LYS A 50 0.24 -24.08 0.75
N ALA A 51 1.22 -23.68 1.58
CA ALA A 51 2.20 -24.58 2.19
C ALA A 51 1.58 -25.48 3.27
N ILE A 52 0.43 -25.09 3.84
CA ILE A 52 -0.30 -25.90 4.84
C ILE A 52 -0.68 -27.26 4.21
N ARG A 53 -0.35 -28.37 4.86
CA ARG A 53 -0.63 -29.72 4.31
C ARG A 53 -2.09 -30.12 4.50
N ASP A 54 -2.64 -29.90 5.69
CA ASP A 54 -4.02 -30.26 6.00
C ASP A 54 -5.03 -29.40 5.21
N PRO A 55 -5.93 -29.99 4.41
CA PRO A 55 -6.92 -29.25 3.64
C PRO A 55 -7.93 -28.48 4.49
N ALA A 56 -8.31 -29.00 5.67
CA ALA A 56 -9.29 -28.35 6.52
C ALA A 56 -8.71 -27.07 7.14
N THR A 57 -7.53 -27.16 7.77
CA THR A 57 -6.80 -26.00 8.31
C THR A 57 -6.50 -24.99 7.20
N LYS A 58 -6.08 -25.43 6.01
CA LYS A 58 -5.84 -24.52 4.87
C LYS A 58 -7.09 -23.73 4.49
N LYS A 59 -8.25 -24.39 4.44
CA LYS A 59 -9.53 -23.73 4.12
C LYS A 59 -9.91 -22.73 5.21
N GLU A 60 -9.74 -23.11 6.47
CA GLU A 60 -9.99 -22.26 7.62
C GLU A 60 -9.09 -21.02 7.63
N SER A 61 -7.77 -21.18 7.51
CA SER A 61 -6.82 -20.05 7.49
C SER A 61 -7.12 -19.06 6.37
N ARG A 62 -7.50 -19.55 5.19
CA ARG A 62 -7.92 -18.71 4.06
C ARG A 62 -9.23 -17.97 4.34
N GLY A 63 -10.19 -18.65 4.97
CA GLY A 63 -11.45 -18.08 5.40
C GLY A 63 -11.25 -16.96 6.42
N PHE A 64 -10.45 -17.23 7.45
CA PHE A 64 -10.07 -16.26 8.47
C PHE A 64 -9.40 -15.03 7.86
N ALA A 65 -8.37 -15.23 7.04
CA ALA A 65 -7.69 -14.13 6.34
C ALA A 65 -8.66 -13.30 5.49
N ARG A 66 -9.65 -13.92 4.83
CA ARG A 66 -10.63 -13.16 4.06
C ARG A 66 -11.57 -12.36 4.97
N ALA A 67 -12.08 -12.96 6.03
CA ALA A 67 -12.98 -12.30 6.98
C ALA A 67 -12.32 -11.08 7.62
N GLU A 68 -11.03 -11.18 7.95
CA GLU A 68 -10.25 -10.09 8.55
C GLU A 68 -10.15 -8.85 7.65
N PHE A 69 -9.90 -9.05 6.36
CA PHE A 69 -9.83 -7.95 5.39
C PHE A 69 -11.22 -7.37 5.08
N GLU A 70 -12.26 -8.20 5.01
CA GLU A 70 -13.63 -7.71 4.78
C GLU A 70 -14.15 -6.91 5.99
N ARG A 71 -13.79 -7.31 7.23
CA ARG A 71 -14.17 -6.56 8.45
C ARG A 71 -13.69 -5.11 8.43
N HIS A 72 -12.51 -4.86 7.86
CA HIS A 72 -11.90 -3.52 7.81
C HIS A 72 -12.00 -2.85 6.43
N ARG A 73 -12.82 -3.39 5.51
CA ARG A 73 -12.95 -2.88 4.13
C ARG A 73 -13.35 -1.42 4.05
N HIS A 74 -14.11 -0.93 5.03
CA HIS A 74 -14.68 0.41 5.06
C HIS A 74 -13.83 1.42 5.84
N VAL A 75 -12.66 1.02 6.33
CA VAL A 75 -11.74 1.94 7.01
C VAL A 75 -11.19 2.94 5.99
N THR A 76 -11.40 4.23 6.26
CA THR A 76 -10.89 5.34 5.42
C THR A 76 -9.80 6.15 6.10
N ASP A 77 -9.53 5.97 7.39
CA ASP A 77 -8.44 6.68 8.05
C ASP A 77 -7.07 6.08 7.68
N LEU A 78 -6.16 6.91 7.16
CA LEU A 78 -4.84 6.48 6.72
C LEU A 78 -3.98 5.94 7.87
N SER A 79 -4.06 6.57 9.04
CA SER A 79 -3.29 6.15 10.22
C SER A 79 -3.75 4.78 10.68
N HIS A 80 -5.07 4.57 10.75
CA HIS A 80 -5.66 3.28 11.08
C HIS A 80 -5.34 2.19 10.05
N ILE A 81 -5.39 2.49 8.75
CA ILE A 81 -4.99 1.54 7.69
C ILE A 81 -3.53 1.11 7.88
N ARG A 82 -2.63 2.05 8.14
CA ARG A 82 -1.20 1.76 8.37
C ARG A 82 -0.99 0.92 9.62
N TYR A 83 -1.70 1.25 10.69
CA TYR A 83 -1.69 0.47 11.93
C TYR A 83 -2.13 -0.98 11.68
N LEU A 84 -3.31 -1.19 11.10
CA LEU A 84 -3.83 -2.53 10.78
C LEU A 84 -2.87 -3.32 9.90
N LEU A 85 -2.28 -2.67 8.89
CA LEU A 85 -1.31 -3.31 8.00
C LEU A 85 -0.03 -3.71 8.74
N SER A 86 0.45 -2.87 9.67
CA SER A 86 1.61 -3.17 10.50
C SER A 86 1.34 -4.35 11.44
N THR A 87 0.22 -4.31 12.15
CA THR A 87 -0.19 -5.38 13.08
C THR A 87 -0.37 -6.70 12.33
N GLY A 88 -1.11 -6.68 11.21
CA GLY A 88 -1.33 -7.89 10.41
C GLY A 88 -0.03 -8.47 9.85
N LYS A 89 0.95 -7.65 9.45
CA LYS A 89 2.26 -8.14 9.02
C LYS A 89 2.97 -8.90 10.14
N THR A 90 3.02 -8.35 11.35
CA THR A 90 3.64 -9.01 12.51
C THR A 90 2.97 -10.34 12.82
N GLU A 91 1.64 -10.39 12.82
CA GLU A 91 0.87 -11.61 13.02
C GLU A 91 1.15 -12.65 11.93
N TRP A 92 1.17 -12.22 10.67
CA TRP A 92 1.49 -13.10 9.54
C TRP A 92 2.92 -13.63 9.61
N GLU A 93 3.91 -12.84 9.99
CA GLU A 93 5.30 -13.31 10.13
C GLU A 93 5.43 -14.41 11.20
N ASN A 94 4.71 -14.27 12.31
CA ASN A 94 4.62 -15.33 13.33
C ASN A 94 3.98 -16.59 12.74
N MET A 95 2.88 -16.44 12.01
CA MET A 95 2.18 -17.58 11.41
C MET A 95 2.99 -18.24 10.29
N GLU A 96 3.71 -17.47 9.48
CA GLU A 96 4.59 -17.96 8.41
C GLU A 96 5.71 -18.83 8.97
N ARG A 97 6.31 -18.44 10.11
CA ARG A 97 7.27 -19.28 10.84
C ARG A 97 6.65 -20.58 11.34
N TYR A 98 5.43 -20.51 11.88
CA TYR A 98 4.72 -21.71 12.36
C TYR A 98 4.40 -22.68 11.22
N ILE A 99 3.86 -22.18 10.11
CA ILE A 99 3.57 -22.97 8.90
C ILE A 99 4.85 -23.61 8.34
N ALA A 100 5.97 -22.89 8.37
CA ALA A 100 7.26 -23.42 7.91
C ALA A 100 7.82 -24.52 8.81
N SER A 101 7.39 -24.59 10.08
CA SER A 101 7.82 -25.61 11.05
C SER A 101 6.95 -26.88 11.06
N MET A 102 5.83 -26.89 10.33
CA MET A 102 4.88 -28.00 10.19
C MET A 102 5.19 -28.88 8.98
#